data_AF-A0A354P8H2-F1
#
_entry.id   AF-A0A354P8H2-F1
#
_cell.length_a   1.000
_cell.length_b   1.000
_cell.length_c   1.000
_cell.angle_alpha   90.00
_cell.angle_beta   90.00
_cell.angle_gamma   90.00
#
_symmetry.space_group_name_H-M   'P 1'
#
loop_
_entity.id
_entity.type
_entity.pdbx_description
1 polymer ?
#
loop_
_entity_poly.entity_id
_entity_poly.type
_entity_poly.pdbx_seq_one_letter_code
_entity_poly.pdbx_strand_id
1 'polypeptide(L)'
;MTTNTVFKILSAVVLLAVVAMIAVEKIDGLSWGTLPADLKQLIEERASGTESVEPVNDESWLMEPTASIQGRNGKSEPYNETGFRKETDNPSDSANATANDGGRLVVGAMGATPTIDQIHSIGEVPWQESQVNRAFNQSKDFACKLLLPETAVKPPLTRLPIGRRGVMGRMAAVTVGLEIDSAADLKLPTASAGAIREYLTEHRLAIEPIVFQDEKGNAYFGTDCRAAFYKNASPTSTIKAEPLIDEAIGKFRAIGVLREGENANGRTLVMAFRYVDSTQKDGLVSAKPKDVTELLFLHLSESSSDKLPKLEVFATTNSRQNLHRLVTAAESVIQDPLPTISASIRFDSFILMGLYPAKPVVTGIRLRSSGVISIDTIMKLTQTGSEKDRVSFQSLLDQFAIITNG
;
A
#
# COMPACT_ATOMS: atom_id res chain seq x y z
N MET A 1 -13.10 -36.17 0.26
CA MET A 1 -14.08 -35.73 1.29
C MET A 1 -13.44 -35.29 2.61
N THR A 2 -12.11 -35.14 2.72
CA THR A 2 -11.39 -34.84 3.98
C THR A 2 -11.12 -33.34 4.24
N THR A 3 -11.34 -32.46 3.26
CA THR A 3 -11.10 -31.01 3.40
C THR A 3 -12.14 -30.28 4.23
N ASN A 4 -13.33 -30.86 4.42
CA ASN A 4 -14.44 -30.21 5.13
C ASN A 4 -14.34 -30.40 6.66
N THR A 5 -13.62 -31.41 7.13
CA THR A 5 -13.44 -31.68 8.57
C THR A 5 -12.38 -30.77 9.18
N VAL A 6 -11.29 -30.50 8.44
CA VAL A 6 -10.21 -29.61 8.89
C VAL A 6 -10.70 -28.16 9.01
N PHE A 7 -11.53 -27.69 8.08
CA PHE A 7 -12.12 -26.35 8.15
C PHE A 7 -13.11 -26.18 9.32
N LYS A 8 -13.88 -27.23 9.64
CA LYS A 8 -14.78 -27.22 10.81
C LYS A 8 -14.02 -27.22 12.13
N ILE A 9 -12.90 -27.94 12.21
CA ILE A 9 -12.03 -27.95 13.40
C ILE A 9 -11.33 -26.60 13.56
N LEU A 10 -10.80 -26.01 12.46
CA LEU A 10 -10.19 -24.68 12.52
C LEU A 10 -11.20 -23.60 12.90
N SER A 11 -12.43 -23.67 12.39
CA SER A 11 -13.50 -22.73 12.72
C SER A 11 -13.91 -22.84 14.19
N ALA A 12 -13.99 -24.05 14.75
CA ALA A 12 -14.28 -24.27 16.17
C ALA A 12 -13.15 -23.76 17.08
N VAL A 13 -11.89 -23.96 16.69
CA VAL A 13 -10.72 -23.46 17.45
C VAL A 13 -10.62 -21.94 17.42
N VAL A 14 -10.93 -21.31 16.28
CA VAL A 14 -10.97 -19.84 16.16
C VAL A 14 -12.15 -19.26 16.95
N LEU A 15 -13.33 -19.90 16.94
CA LEU A 15 -14.46 -19.48 17.76
C LEU A 15 -14.14 -19.61 19.26
N LEU A 16 -13.47 -20.69 19.68
CA LEU A 16 -13.00 -20.89 21.06
C LEU A 16 -11.95 -19.86 21.47
N ALA A 17 -11.04 -19.47 20.58
CA ALA A 17 -10.05 -18.43 20.83
C ALA A 17 -10.70 -17.04 20.96
N VAL A 18 -11.73 -16.75 20.15
CA VAL A 18 -12.50 -15.49 20.24
C VAL A 18 -13.35 -15.45 21.51
N VAL A 19 -13.99 -16.56 21.89
CA VAL A 19 -14.75 -16.66 23.16
C VAL A 19 -13.80 -16.57 24.37
N ALA A 20 -12.61 -17.16 24.30
CA ALA A 20 -11.59 -17.01 25.34
C ALA A 20 -11.05 -15.57 25.43
N MET A 21 -10.87 -14.86 24.31
CA MET A 21 -10.49 -13.44 24.34
C MET A 21 -11.59 -12.55 24.92
N ILE A 22 -12.86 -12.80 24.56
CA ILE A 22 -14.01 -12.04 25.11
C ILE A 22 -14.21 -12.34 26.61
N ALA A 23 -13.90 -13.56 27.06
CA ALA A 23 -13.93 -13.93 28.47
C ALA A 23 -12.73 -13.39 29.29
N VAL A 24 -11.60 -13.09 28.63
CA VAL A 24 -10.41 -12.51 29.28
C VAL A 24 -10.50 -10.98 29.37
N GLU A 25 -11.24 -10.31 28.48
CA GLU A 25 -11.39 -8.84 28.50
C GLU A 25 -12.38 -8.33 29.57
N LYS A 26 -13.09 -9.22 30.26
CA LYS A 26 -13.79 -8.94 31.51
C LYS A 26 -13.39 -10.00 32.51
N ILE A 27 -12.40 -9.73 33.38
CA ILE A 27 -12.25 -10.24 34.75
C ILE A 27 -10.81 -9.90 35.19
N ASP A 28 -10.62 -8.69 35.73
CA ASP A 28 -9.61 -8.47 36.76
C ASP A 28 -10.26 -8.90 38.09
N GLY A 29 -10.00 -10.13 38.54
CA GLY A 29 -10.28 -10.53 39.93
C GLY A 29 -10.98 -11.87 40.20
N LEU A 30 -10.61 -12.98 39.56
CA LEU A 30 -11.06 -14.31 40.00
C LEU A 30 -9.86 -15.21 40.37
N SER A 31 -9.89 -15.69 41.62
CA SER A 31 -8.94 -16.67 42.16
C SER A 31 -9.34 -18.09 41.72
N TRP A 32 -8.37 -19.01 41.78
CA TRP A 32 -8.51 -20.44 41.44
C TRP A 32 -9.66 -21.22 42.13
N GLY A 33 -10.39 -20.58 43.06
CA GLY A 33 -11.51 -21.16 43.78
C GLY A 33 -12.83 -21.26 43.01
N THR A 34 -13.02 -20.51 41.91
CA THR A 34 -14.34 -20.36 41.25
C THR A 34 -14.53 -21.16 39.97
N LEU A 35 -13.53 -21.95 39.56
CA LEU A 35 -13.68 -22.82 38.40
C LEU A 35 -14.66 -23.98 38.69
N PRO A 36 -15.62 -24.27 37.80
CA PRO A 36 -16.49 -25.44 37.90
C PRO A 36 -15.67 -26.73 38.00
N ALA A 37 -16.11 -27.68 38.83
CA ALA A 37 -15.38 -28.91 39.13
C ALA A 37 -15.03 -29.71 37.86
N ASP A 38 -15.95 -29.74 36.89
CA ASP A 38 -15.78 -30.46 35.62
C ASP A 38 -14.59 -29.93 34.79
N LEU A 39 -14.29 -28.63 34.90
CA LEU A 39 -13.19 -27.99 34.17
C LEU A 39 -11.84 -28.21 34.87
N LYS A 40 -11.85 -28.38 36.19
CA LYS A 40 -10.65 -28.79 36.94
C LYS A 40 -10.29 -30.23 36.62
N GLN A 41 -11.29 -31.11 36.55
CA GLN A 41 -11.11 -32.54 36.26
C GLN A 41 -10.54 -32.77 34.84
N LEU A 42 -11.02 -32.02 33.85
CA LEU A 42 -10.50 -32.07 32.47
C LEU A 42 -9.05 -31.59 32.32
N ILE A 43 -8.60 -30.69 33.18
CA ILE A 43 -7.21 -30.20 33.19
C ILE A 43 -6.29 -31.20 33.90
N GLU A 44 -6.77 -31.82 34.99
CA GLU A 44 -6.04 -32.86 35.70
C GLU A 44 -5.92 -34.17 34.88
N GLU A 45 -6.97 -34.58 34.16
CA GLU A 45 -6.94 -35.75 33.26
C GLU A 45 -5.98 -35.55 32.07
N ARG A 46 -5.82 -34.31 31.58
CA ARG A 46 -4.83 -33.99 30.54
C ARG A 46 -3.41 -33.90 31.08
N ALA A 47 -3.23 -33.54 32.34
CA ALA A 47 -1.92 -33.49 32.98
C ALA A 47 -1.38 -34.89 33.32
N SER A 48 -2.25 -35.91 33.47
CA SER A 48 -1.87 -37.28 33.81
C SER A 48 -1.59 -38.20 32.61
N GLY A 49 -1.61 -37.70 31.37
CA GLY A 49 -1.02 -38.37 30.21
C GLY A 49 -1.42 -39.83 30.01
N THR A 50 -2.72 -40.13 29.94
CA THR A 50 -3.21 -41.48 29.63
C THR A 50 -4.27 -41.39 28.52
N GLU A 51 -3.85 -41.53 27.26
CA GLU A 51 -4.76 -41.75 26.13
C GLU A 51 -5.19 -43.21 26.10
N SER A 52 -6.50 -43.46 26.11
CA SER A 52 -7.10 -44.73 25.70
C SER A 52 -7.69 -44.57 24.30
N VAL A 53 -7.31 -45.49 23.42
CA VAL A 53 -7.76 -45.59 22.03
C VAL A 53 -8.92 -46.58 21.97
N GLU A 54 -10.02 -46.21 21.32
CA GLU A 54 -11.00 -47.19 20.82
C GLU A 54 -11.44 -46.87 19.37
N PRO A 55 -11.84 -47.90 18.60
CA PRO A 55 -11.77 -47.89 17.14
C PRO A 55 -13.09 -47.51 16.45
N VAL A 56 -12.94 -47.07 15.20
CA VAL A 56 -14.02 -46.76 14.25
C VAL A 56 -14.55 -48.05 13.62
N ASN A 57 -15.87 -48.21 13.60
CA ASN A 57 -16.57 -49.18 12.74
C ASN A 57 -17.37 -48.42 11.66
N ASP A 58 -17.09 -48.79 10.40
CA ASP A 58 -17.89 -48.54 9.21
C ASP A 58 -19.07 -49.52 9.14
N GLU A 59 -20.23 -49.06 8.64
CA GLU A 59 -21.06 -49.76 7.64
C GLU A 59 -22.26 -48.87 7.25
N SER A 60 -22.26 -48.39 6.00
CA SER A 60 -23.13 -48.82 4.88
C SER A 60 -24.57 -48.29 4.93
N TRP A 61 -24.97 -47.52 3.91
CA TRP A 61 -26.25 -47.68 3.19
C TRP A 61 -26.13 -47.05 1.79
N LEU A 62 -26.31 -47.90 0.78
CA LEU A 62 -26.51 -47.59 -0.64
C LEU A 62 -27.93 -47.03 -0.85
N MET A 63 -28.09 -46.07 -1.77
CA MET A 63 -29.04 -46.13 -2.88
C MET A 63 -28.89 -44.91 -3.82
N GLU A 64 -28.66 -45.20 -5.09
CA GLU A 64 -28.84 -44.39 -6.30
C GLU A 64 -30.00 -45.05 -7.11
N PRO A 65 -30.47 -44.55 -8.27
CA PRO A 65 -30.45 -43.20 -8.87
C PRO A 65 -31.78 -42.82 -9.59
N THR A 66 -31.73 -41.76 -10.40
CA THR A 66 -32.54 -41.39 -11.61
C THR A 66 -33.53 -40.23 -11.48
N ALA A 67 -33.30 -39.14 -12.22
CA ALA A 67 -33.93 -38.87 -13.52
C ALA A 67 -33.53 -37.48 -14.08
N SER A 68 -33.38 -37.44 -15.39
CA SER A 68 -33.15 -36.31 -16.28
C SER A 68 -34.41 -35.45 -16.51
N ILE A 69 -34.27 -34.24 -17.06
CA ILE A 69 -35.03 -33.71 -18.22
C ILE A 69 -34.52 -32.31 -18.65
N GLN A 70 -34.53 -32.12 -19.96
CA GLN A 70 -34.14 -30.95 -20.76
C GLN A 70 -35.10 -29.74 -20.68
N GLY A 71 -34.52 -28.54 -20.78
CA GLY A 71 -34.79 -27.50 -21.79
C GLY A 71 -36.20 -26.92 -21.99
N ARG A 72 -36.31 -25.58 -21.99
CA ARG A 72 -37.05 -24.84 -23.03
C ARG A 72 -36.81 -23.31 -23.02
N ASN A 73 -36.53 -22.81 -24.22
CA ASN A 73 -36.66 -21.41 -24.64
C ASN A 73 -38.12 -20.93 -24.59
N GLY A 74 -38.34 -19.63 -24.37
CA GLY A 74 -39.63 -18.98 -24.60
C GLY A 74 -39.55 -17.44 -24.52
N LYS A 75 -39.50 -16.80 -25.69
CA LYS A 75 -39.76 -15.36 -25.91
C LYS A 75 -41.25 -15.05 -25.74
N SER A 76 -41.58 -13.88 -25.19
CA SER A 76 -42.66 -13.00 -25.68
C SER A 76 -42.67 -11.65 -24.94
N GLU A 77 -42.66 -10.56 -25.72
CA GLU A 77 -42.90 -9.16 -25.35
C GLU A 77 -44.42 -8.89 -25.09
N PRO A 78 -44.92 -7.63 -25.07
CA PRO A 78 -44.94 -6.70 -23.95
C PRO A 78 -46.38 -6.29 -23.57
N TYR A 79 -46.57 -5.66 -22.41
CA TYR A 79 -47.82 -4.97 -22.06
C TYR A 79 -47.58 -3.46 -21.99
N ASN A 80 -48.39 -2.74 -22.76
CA ASN A 80 -48.43 -1.29 -22.88
C ASN A 80 -49.84 -0.89 -22.45
N GLU A 81 -49.97 -0.13 -21.36
CA GLU A 81 -51.24 0.54 -21.04
C GLU A 81 -51.01 2.03 -20.78
N THR A 82 -51.76 2.78 -21.55
CA THR A 82 -51.86 4.23 -21.66
C THR A 82 -52.73 4.83 -20.56
N GLY A 83 -52.34 6.03 -20.12
CA GLY A 83 -53.30 7.12 -19.94
C GLY A 83 -53.61 7.51 -18.50
N PHE A 84 -53.11 8.67 -18.08
CA PHE A 84 -53.97 9.72 -17.52
C PHE A 84 -53.26 11.08 -17.65
N ARG A 85 -53.90 11.98 -18.40
CA ARG A 85 -53.51 13.37 -18.64
C ARG A 85 -54.25 14.26 -17.63
N LYS A 86 -53.53 15.18 -16.98
CA LYS A 86 -54.12 16.44 -16.52
C LYS A 86 -53.08 17.56 -16.65
N GLU A 87 -53.38 18.45 -17.60
CA GLU A 87 -52.76 19.78 -17.75
C GLU A 87 -53.05 20.63 -16.51
N THR A 88 -52.07 21.47 -16.12
CA THR A 88 -52.22 22.93 -16.06
C THR A 88 -50.84 23.59 -15.87
N ASP A 89 -50.53 24.46 -16.84
CA ASP A 89 -49.85 25.76 -16.78
C ASP A 89 -48.34 25.88 -16.47
N ASN A 90 -47.65 26.37 -17.51
CA ASN A 90 -46.29 26.90 -17.61
C ASN A 90 -46.31 28.44 -17.42
N PRO A 91 -45.21 29.11 -17.04
CA PRO A 91 -44.24 29.51 -18.08
C PRO A 91 -42.74 29.51 -17.69
N SER A 92 -41.91 29.23 -18.72
CA SER A 92 -40.54 29.74 -19.02
C SER A 92 -39.47 29.60 -17.92
N ASP A 93 -38.44 28.77 -18.06
CA ASP A 93 -37.37 28.95 -19.06
C ASP A 93 -36.76 27.64 -19.61
N SER A 94 -36.59 27.63 -20.92
CA SER A 94 -35.91 26.64 -21.76
C SER A 94 -34.40 26.57 -21.47
N ALA A 95 -33.87 25.38 -21.17
CA ALA A 95 -33.22 24.45 -22.11
C ALA A 95 -31.79 24.90 -22.51
N ASN A 96 -30.74 24.09 -22.36
CA ASN A 96 -30.60 22.76 -22.93
C ASN A 96 -29.76 21.83 -22.05
N ALA A 97 -30.40 20.76 -21.57
CA ALA A 97 -29.73 19.54 -21.14
C ALA A 97 -29.66 18.60 -22.36
N THR A 98 -28.48 18.46 -22.96
CA THR A 98 -28.18 17.31 -23.80
C THR A 98 -27.73 16.17 -22.91
N ALA A 99 -28.68 15.28 -22.61
CA ALA A 99 -28.44 13.96 -22.08
C ALA A 99 -27.73 13.11 -23.15
N ASN A 100 -26.44 12.86 -22.95
CA ASN A 100 -25.70 11.70 -23.46
C ASN A 100 -24.30 11.72 -22.85
N ASP A 101 -24.18 11.26 -21.62
CA ASP A 101 -22.96 10.58 -21.17
C ASP A 101 -23.30 9.64 -20.02
N GLY A 102 -22.81 8.40 -20.10
CA GLY A 102 -23.12 7.35 -19.14
C GLY A 102 -22.70 7.77 -17.74
N GLY A 103 -23.66 7.87 -16.83
CA GLY A 103 -23.46 8.31 -15.45
C GLY A 103 -22.48 7.42 -14.70
N ARG A 104 -21.19 7.76 -14.76
CA ARG A 104 -20.21 7.33 -13.75
C ARG A 104 -20.42 8.24 -12.55
N LEU A 105 -21.03 7.69 -11.50
CA LEU A 105 -21.04 8.28 -10.17
C LEU A 105 -19.59 8.47 -9.72
N VAL A 106 -19.12 9.72 -9.76
CA VAL A 106 -17.85 10.13 -9.16
C VAL A 106 -18.06 10.16 -7.64
N VAL A 107 -17.74 9.06 -6.97
CA VAL A 107 -17.73 8.99 -5.51
C VAL A 107 -16.30 9.25 -5.04
N GLY A 108 -16.06 10.41 -4.44
CA GLY A 108 -14.76 10.74 -3.86
C GLY A 108 -14.66 12.18 -3.38
N ALA A 109 -15.06 12.40 -2.12
CA ALA A 109 -14.80 13.55 -1.24
C ALA A 109 -15.01 14.97 -1.83
N MET A 110 -16.06 15.65 -1.37
CA MET A 110 -16.17 17.11 -1.36
C MET A 110 -15.10 17.72 -0.44
N GLY A 111 -13.84 17.66 -0.85
CA GLY A 111 -12.78 18.55 -0.40
C GLY A 111 -12.52 19.54 -1.52
N ALA A 112 -12.37 20.83 -1.21
CA ALA A 112 -11.86 21.78 -2.18
C ALA A 112 -10.53 21.23 -2.72
N THR A 113 -10.41 21.07 -4.04
CA THR A 113 -9.14 20.65 -4.64
C THR A 113 -8.06 21.66 -4.20
N PRO A 114 -6.93 21.25 -3.60
CA PRO A 114 -5.95 22.16 -3.00
C PRO A 114 -5.10 22.84 -4.07
N THR A 115 -5.11 24.17 -4.15
CA THR A 115 -4.30 24.89 -5.16
C THR A 115 -2.83 24.57 -4.94
N ILE A 116 -2.02 24.72 -5.97
CA ILE A 116 -0.57 24.46 -5.86
C ILE A 116 0.08 25.29 -4.72
N ASP A 117 -0.47 26.48 -4.44
CA ASP A 117 0.00 27.36 -3.36
C ASP A 117 -0.50 26.95 -1.96
N GLN A 118 -1.55 26.13 -1.88
CA GLN A 118 -2.04 25.55 -0.63
C GLN A 118 -1.28 24.28 -0.24
N ILE A 119 -0.51 23.70 -1.17
CA ILE A 119 0.24 22.46 -0.94
C ILE A 119 1.59 22.81 -0.31
N HIS A 120 1.97 22.05 0.72
CA HIS A 120 3.26 22.24 1.37
C HIS A 120 4.40 21.98 0.38
N SER A 121 5.17 23.04 0.11
CA SER A 121 6.25 23.02 -0.88
C SER A 121 7.62 23.20 -0.25
N ILE A 122 8.62 22.57 -0.86
CA ILE A 122 10.03 22.81 -0.57
C ILE A 122 10.70 23.52 -1.75
N GLY A 123 11.54 24.50 -1.45
CA GLY A 123 12.27 25.26 -2.48
C GLY A 123 13.56 24.59 -2.96
N GLU A 124 14.16 23.74 -2.12
CA GLU A 124 15.37 22.98 -2.44
C GLU A 124 15.26 21.59 -1.81
N VAL A 125 15.87 20.59 -2.46
CA VAL A 125 15.94 19.23 -1.92
C VAL A 125 16.87 19.20 -0.70
N PRO A 126 16.42 18.66 0.45
CA PRO A 126 17.28 18.53 1.61
C PRO A 126 18.28 17.39 1.41
N TRP A 127 19.53 17.69 1.06
CA TRP A 127 20.55 16.66 0.83
C TRP A 127 21.27 16.24 2.12
N GLN A 128 21.39 17.16 3.08
CA GLN A 128 22.13 16.91 4.32
C GLN A 128 21.30 16.09 5.32
N GLU A 129 21.95 15.18 6.05
CA GLU A 129 21.30 14.32 7.04
C GLU A 129 20.47 15.10 8.08
N SER A 130 21.00 16.23 8.56
CA SER A 130 20.32 17.11 9.51
C SER A 130 19.04 17.73 8.94
N GLN A 131 19.09 18.19 7.68
CA GLN A 131 17.95 18.78 6.98
C GLN A 131 16.86 17.74 6.71
N VAL A 132 17.24 16.56 6.22
CA VAL A 132 16.31 15.45 5.96
C VAL A 132 15.65 15.01 7.26
N ASN A 133 16.41 14.82 8.33
CA ASN A 133 15.85 14.41 9.63
C ASN A 133 14.91 15.47 10.20
N ARG A 134 15.24 16.76 10.06
CA ARG A 134 14.35 17.86 10.44
C ARG A 134 13.05 17.84 9.63
N ALA A 135 13.15 17.77 8.30
CA ALA A 135 12.01 17.72 7.39
C ALA A 135 11.11 16.51 7.67
N PHE A 136 11.70 15.33 7.86
CA PHE A 136 10.98 14.10 8.21
C PHE A 136 10.19 14.23 9.52
N ASN A 137 10.79 14.86 10.54
CA ASN A 137 10.16 15.07 11.83
C ASN A 137 9.07 16.14 11.81
N GLN A 138 9.19 17.13 10.93
CA GLN A 138 8.16 18.16 10.70
C GLN A 138 6.98 17.60 9.87
N SER A 139 7.23 16.62 9.01
CA SER A 139 6.22 16.05 8.09
C SER A 139 5.38 14.92 8.71
N LYS A 140 5.17 14.93 10.03
CA LYS A 140 4.39 13.87 10.73
C LYS A 140 2.96 13.77 10.22
N ASP A 141 2.35 14.91 9.89
CA ASP A 141 0.96 14.98 9.44
C ASP A 141 0.79 14.48 7.99
N PHE A 142 1.88 14.41 7.24
CA PHE A 142 1.94 13.93 5.86
C PHE A 142 2.45 12.48 5.77
N ALA A 143 2.22 11.69 6.83
CA ALA A 143 2.49 10.26 6.82
C ALA A 143 1.58 9.55 5.81
N CYS A 144 2.15 8.60 5.08
CA CYS A 144 1.40 7.72 4.20
C CYS A 144 0.40 6.89 5.00
N LYS A 145 -0.80 6.69 4.45
CA LYS A 145 -1.89 5.97 5.13
C LYS A 145 -2.33 4.78 4.31
N LEU A 146 -2.58 3.66 4.99
CA LEU A 146 -3.22 2.51 4.35
C LEU A 146 -4.60 2.88 3.81
N LEU A 147 -4.91 2.34 2.64
CA LEU A 147 -6.26 2.32 2.12
C LEU A 147 -7.11 1.31 2.90
N LEU A 148 -8.40 1.63 3.01
CA LEU A 148 -9.37 0.70 3.57
C LEU A 148 -9.42 -0.58 2.73
N PRO A 149 -9.71 -1.75 3.33
CA PRO A 149 -9.95 -2.98 2.58
C PRO A 149 -11.00 -2.80 1.48
N GLU A 150 -10.93 -3.65 0.45
CA GLU A 150 -11.85 -3.67 -0.70
C GLU A 150 -11.80 -2.42 -1.59
N THR A 151 -10.85 -1.52 -1.35
CA THR A 151 -10.57 -0.37 -2.22
C THR A 151 -9.75 -0.82 -3.43
N ALA A 152 -10.02 -0.27 -4.62
CA ALA A 152 -9.23 -0.60 -5.81
C ALA A 152 -7.74 -0.17 -5.65
N VAL A 153 -6.82 -1.11 -5.94
CA VAL A 153 -5.35 -0.90 -5.94
C VAL A 153 -4.90 -0.12 -7.18
N LYS A 154 -5.64 -0.22 -8.28
CA LYS A 154 -5.41 0.59 -9.49
C LYS A 154 -6.70 1.35 -9.84
N PRO A 155 -7.02 2.44 -9.14
CA PRO A 155 -8.17 3.23 -9.53
C PRO A 155 -7.91 3.86 -10.92
N PRO A 156 -8.93 3.94 -11.78
CA PRO A 156 -8.78 4.60 -13.07
C PRO A 156 -8.49 6.09 -12.86
N LEU A 157 -7.51 6.62 -13.61
CA LEU A 157 -7.27 8.06 -13.66
C LEU A 157 -8.36 8.72 -14.50
N THR A 158 -8.91 9.82 -13.98
CA THR A 158 -9.90 10.63 -14.66
C THR A 158 -9.21 11.87 -15.19
N ARG A 159 -9.30 12.10 -16.50
CA ARG A 159 -8.86 13.36 -17.11
C ARG A 159 -9.97 14.38 -16.96
N LEU A 160 -9.62 15.58 -16.51
CA LEU A 160 -10.54 16.70 -16.48
C LEU A 160 -10.39 17.53 -17.77
N PRO A 161 -11.50 18.06 -18.32
CA PRO A 161 -11.45 19.01 -19.42
C PRO A 161 -10.59 20.23 -19.05
N ILE A 162 -9.87 20.78 -20.03
CA ILE A 162 -9.13 22.04 -19.86
C ILE A 162 -10.10 23.14 -19.40
N GLY A 163 -9.65 24.00 -18.48
CA GLY A 163 -10.48 25.00 -17.81
C GLY A 163 -11.18 24.47 -16.54
N ARG A 164 -11.05 23.18 -16.22
CA ARG A 164 -11.53 22.62 -14.95
C ARG A 164 -10.36 22.09 -14.13
N ARG A 165 -10.40 22.47 -12.86
CA ARG A 165 -9.48 22.02 -11.82
C ARG A 165 -10.10 20.88 -11.03
N GLY A 166 -9.30 19.89 -10.62
CA GLY A 166 -9.79 18.80 -9.81
C GLY A 166 -8.80 17.67 -9.57
N VAL A 167 -9.31 16.57 -9.02
CA VAL A 167 -8.53 15.37 -8.68
C VAL A 167 -8.51 14.43 -9.89
N MET A 168 -7.31 14.06 -10.37
CA MET A 168 -7.18 13.04 -11.42
C MET A 168 -7.35 11.63 -10.86
N GLY A 169 -6.82 11.40 -9.65
CA GLY A 169 -6.93 10.13 -8.95
C GLY A 169 -5.63 9.73 -8.27
N ARG A 170 -5.55 8.47 -7.85
CA ARG A 170 -4.33 7.88 -7.30
C ARG A 170 -3.53 7.19 -8.39
N MET A 171 -2.21 7.36 -8.37
CA MET A 171 -1.30 6.69 -9.30
C MET A 171 -0.40 5.73 -8.54
N ALA A 172 -0.39 4.44 -8.89
CA ALA A 172 0.56 3.51 -8.30
C ALA A 172 1.98 3.81 -8.77
N ALA A 173 2.83 4.25 -7.85
CA ALA A 173 4.17 4.73 -8.12
C ALA A 173 5.22 3.62 -8.00
N VAL A 174 5.20 2.89 -6.89
CA VAL A 174 6.15 1.82 -6.58
C VAL A 174 5.46 0.69 -5.86
N THR A 175 5.99 -0.52 -6.02
CA THR A 175 5.65 -1.67 -5.18
C THR A 175 6.77 -1.98 -4.20
N VAL A 176 6.40 -2.22 -2.95
CA VAL A 176 7.30 -2.65 -1.88
C VAL A 176 6.98 -4.10 -1.54
N GLY A 177 7.97 -4.97 -1.74
CA GLY A 177 7.97 -6.35 -1.24
C GLY A 177 8.75 -6.43 0.07
N LEU A 178 8.33 -7.31 0.96
CA LEU A 178 9.02 -7.57 2.21
C LEU A 178 9.75 -8.89 2.13
N GLU A 179 10.98 -8.92 2.62
CA GLU A 179 11.82 -10.11 2.66
C GLU A 179 12.44 -10.25 4.06
N ILE A 180 12.61 -11.46 4.56
CA ILE A 180 13.30 -11.66 5.83
C ILE A 180 14.80 -11.48 5.61
N ASP A 181 15.44 -10.70 6.49
CA ASP A 181 16.89 -10.59 6.54
C ASP A 181 17.54 -11.97 6.76
N SER A 182 18.59 -12.31 6.02
CA SER A 182 19.18 -13.65 6.04
C SER A 182 19.65 -14.07 7.43
N ALA A 183 20.17 -13.14 8.22
CA ALA A 183 20.57 -13.38 9.61
C ALA A 183 19.37 -13.54 10.56
N ALA A 184 18.22 -12.96 10.23
CA ALA A 184 16.97 -13.10 10.97
C ALA A 184 16.22 -14.39 10.59
N ASP A 185 16.38 -14.85 9.36
CA ASP A 185 15.70 -16.05 8.85
C ASP A 185 16.04 -17.31 9.66
N LEU A 186 17.29 -17.42 10.09
CA LEU A 186 17.76 -18.50 10.98
C LEU A 186 17.15 -18.47 12.38
N LYS A 187 16.60 -17.32 12.80
CA LYS A 187 16.02 -17.09 14.13
C LYS A 187 14.49 -17.20 14.12
N LEU A 188 13.88 -17.47 12.97
CA LEU A 188 12.45 -17.64 12.90
C LEU A 188 12.04 -18.94 13.60
N PRO A 189 10.98 -18.91 14.44
CA PRO A 189 10.43 -20.11 15.05
C PRO A 189 10.01 -21.12 13.98
N THR A 190 10.50 -22.35 14.08
CA THR A 190 10.27 -23.40 13.07
C THR A 190 8.79 -23.61 12.75
N ALA A 191 7.93 -23.52 13.77
CA ALA A 191 6.49 -23.71 13.64
C ALA A 191 5.79 -22.64 12.78
N SER A 192 6.27 -21.40 12.77
CA SER A 192 5.64 -20.27 12.05
C SER A 192 6.46 -19.76 10.86
N ALA A 193 7.72 -20.19 10.72
CA ALA A 193 8.63 -19.70 9.68
C ALA A 193 8.09 -19.90 8.25
N GLY A 194 7.43 -21.04 7.97
CA GLY A 194 6.80 -21.30 6.67
C GLY A 194 5.70 -20.30 6.34
N ALA A 195 4.75 -20.12 7.26
CA ALA A 195 3.62 -19.21 7.10
C ALA A 195 4.08 -17.75 7.00
N ILE A 196 5.10 -17.34 7.77
CA ILE A 196 5.66 -15.98 7.69
C ILE A 196 6.29 -15.75 6.31
N ARG A 197 7.10 -16.69 5.80
CA ARG A 197 7.73 -16.55 4.48
C ARG A 197 6.69 -16.47 3.37
N GLU A 198 5.70 -17.36 3.40
CA GLU A 198 4.59 -17.36 2.44
C GLU A 198 3.82 -16.04 2.50
N TYR A 199 3.49 -15.56 3.70
CA TYR A 199 2.81 -14.27 3.85
C TYR A 199 3.60 -13.11 3.23
N LEU A 200 4.92 -13.05 3.43
CA LEU A 200 5.74 -11.96 2.89
C LEU A 200 5.94 -12.04 1.38
N THR A 201 5.95 -13.24 0.80
CA THR A 201 6.08 -13.44 -0.65
C THR A 201 4.75 -13.26 -1.39
N GLU A 202 3.63 -13.60 -0.77
CA GLU A 202 2.30 -13.48 -1.37
C GLU A 202 1.77 -12.05 -1.37
N HIS A 203 2.23 -11.19 -0.46
CA HIS A 203 1.68 -9.86 -0.27
C HIS A 203 2.66 -8.75 -0.64
N ARG A 204 2.11 -7.64 -1.13
CA ARG A 204 2.87 -6.44 -1.46
C ARG A 204 2.11 -5.19 -1.05
N LEU A 205 2.89 -4.12 -0.98
CA LEU A 205 2.37 -2.78 -0.80
C LEU A 205 2.59 -1.98 -2.09
N ALA A 206 1.57 -1.26 -2.57
CA ALA A 206 1.74 -0.24 -3.59
C ALA A 206 1.63 1.15 -2.95
N ILE A 207 2.59 2.03 -3.26
CA ILE A 207 2.55 3.44 -2.85
C ILE A 207 1.84 4.24 -3.93
N GLU A 208 0.82 4.99 -3.53
CA GLU A 208 -0.16 5.64 -4.38
C GLU A 208 -0.32 7.14 -4.01
N PRO A 209 0.53 8.03 -4.56
CA PRO A 209 0.29 9.47 -4.48
C PRO A 209 -1.02 9.89 -5.17
N ILE A 210 -1.62 10.96 -4.66
CA ILE A 210 -2.75 11.64 -5.31
C ILE A 210 -2.23 12.67 -6.31
N VAL A 211 -2.77 12.63 -7.53
CA VAL A 211 -2.47 13.57 -8.60
C VAL A 211 -3.68 14.47 -8.85
N PHE A 212 -3.41 15.75 -9.01
CA PHE A 212 -4.36 16.80 -9.30
C PHE A 212 -4.09 17.40 -10.68
N GLN A 213 -5.08 18.07 -11.24
CA GLN A 213 -4.98 18.81 -12.50
C GLN A 213 -5.35 20.27 -12.27
N ASP A 214 -4.57 21.19 -12.84
CA ASP A 214 -4.86 22.62 -12.82
C ASP A 214 -5.81 23.02 -13.97
N GLU A 215 -6.22 24.28 -14.01
CA GLU A 215 -7.12 24.81 -15.06
C GLU A 215 -6.45 24.81 -16.45
N LYS A 216 -5.13 24.86 -16.51
CA LYS A 216 -4.35 24.81 -17.76
C LYS A 216 -4.18 23.37 -18.26
N GLY A 217 -4.58 22.39 -17.46
CA GLY A 217 -4.48 20.96 -17.75
C GLY A 217 -3.18 20.31 -17.29
N ASN A 218 -2.32 21.02 -16.54
CA ASN A 218 -1.08 20.47 -15.99
C ASN A 218 -1.36 19.60 -14.77
N ALA A 219 -0.70 18.45 -14.72
CA ALA A 219 -0.75 17.55 -13.57
C ALA A 219 0.28 17.96 -12.49
N TYR A 220 -0.13 17.91 -11.23
CA TYR A 220 0.73 18.17 -10.08
C TYR A 220 0.41 17.24 -8.91
N PHE A 221 1.37 17.04 -8.01
CA PHE A 221 1.17 16.24 -6.81
C PHE A 221 0.61 17.06 -5.66
N GLY A 222 -0.15 16.40 -4.78
CA GLY A 222 -0.30 16.84 -3.39
C GLY A 222 0.66 16.11 -2.45
N THR A 223 0.57 16.44 -1.17
CA THR A 223 1.32 15.76 -0.10
C THR A 223 0.62 14.50 0.42
N ASP A 224 -0.64 14.28 0.05
CA ASP A 224 -1.39 13.09 0.41
C ASP A 224 -0.85 11.86 -0.33
N CYS A 225 -0.36 10.91 0.45
CA CYS A 225 0.10 9.61 -0.05
C CYS A 225 -0.70 8.49 0.60
N ARG A 226 -1.14 7.54 -0.22
CA ARG A 226 -1.85 6.34 0.23
C ARG A 226 -1.04 5.10 -0.10
N ALA A 227 -1.30 4.04 0.64
CA ALA A 227 -0.70 2.75 0.37
C ALA A 227 -1.77 1.66 0.27
N ALA A 228 -1.69 0.86 -0.79
CA ALA A 228 -2.57 -0.27 -1.02
C ALA A 228 -1.85 -1.56 -0.67
N PHE A 229 -2.34 -2.28 0.32
CA PHE A 229 -1.84 -3.61 0.66
C PHE A 229 -2.67 -4.67 -0.08
N TYR A 230 -2.03 -5.55 -0.85
CA TYR A 230 -2.72 -6.49 -1.73
C TYR A 230 -1.98 -7.82 -1.85
N LYS A 231 -2.69 -8.85 -2.36
CA LYS A 231 -2.13 -10.16 -2.69
C LYS A 231 -1.67 -10.19 -4.14
N ASN A 232 -0.45 -10.65 -4.39
CA ASN A 232 0.19 -10.67 -5.71
C ASN A 232 -0.59 -11.49 -6.74
N ALA A 233 -1.23 -12.58 -6.30
CA ALA A 233 -2.06 -13.42 -7.16
C ALA A 233 -3.35 -12.73 -7.63
N SER A 234 -3.83 -11.72 -6.89
CA SER A 234 -5.09 -11.02 -7.17
C SER A 234 -4.97 -9.53 -6.84
N PRO A 235 -4.22 -8.76 -7.64
CA PRO A 235 -3.84 -7.38 -7.30
C PRO A 235 -4.91 -6.36 -7.72
N THR A 236 -6.18 -6.65 -7.42
CA THR A 236 -7.34 -5.84 -7.83
C THR A 236 -7.81 -4.92 -6.71
N SER A 237 -7.91 -5.45 -5.50
CA SER A 237 -8.45 -4.77 -4.33
C SER A 237 -7.52 -4.89 -3.14
N THR A 238 -7.55 -3.89 -2.28
CA THR A 238 -6.82 -3.89 -1.03
C THR A 238 -7.40 -4.93 -0.08
N ILE A 239 -6.53 -5.51 0.73
CA ILE A 239 -6.89 -6.44 1.80
C ILE A 239 -6.53 -5.82 3.14
N LYS A 240 -7.06 -6.38 4.22
CA LYS A 240 -6.70 -5.96 5.57
C LYS A 240 -5.22 -6.26 5.81
N ALA A 241 -4.43 -5.23 6.07
CA ALA A 241 -3.05 -5.38 6.44
C ALA A 241 -2.93 -5.75 7.93
N GLU A 242 -1.88 -6.50 8.25
CA GLU A 242 -1.50 -6.73 9.63
C GLU A 242 -1.07 -5.43 10.32
N PRO A 243 -1.34 -5.23 11.63
CA PRO A 243 -1.04 -3.99 12.33
C PRO A 243 0.42 -3.53 12.21
N LEU A 244 1.33 -4.51 12.12
CA LEU A 244 2.76 -4.28 11.95
C LEU A 244 3.12 -3.61 10.62
N ILE A 245 2.33 -3.85 9.57
CA ILE A 245 2.49 -3.24 8.25
C ILE A 245 2.01 -1.78 8.28
N ASP A 246 0.90 -1.52 8.98
CA ASP A 246 0.36 -0.17 9.15
C ASP A 246 1.36 0.77 9.85
N GLU A 247 1.97 0.30 10.95
CA GLU A 247 3.01 1.06 11.67
C GLU A 247 4.22 1.37 10.77
N ALA A 248 4.64 0.41 9.94
CA ALA A 248 5.76 0.61 9.02
C ALA A 248 5.43 1.63 7.92
N ILE A 249 4.19 1.67 7.44
CA ILE A 249 3.74 2.60 6.40
C ILE A 249 3.72 4.04 6.92
N GLY A 250 3.37 4.24 8.18
CA GLY A 250 3.46 5.55 8.84
C GLY A 250 4.89 6.14 8.88
N LYS A 251 5.92 5.33 8.57
CA LYS A 251 7.32 5.77 8.44
C LYS A 251 7.66 6.29 7.03
N PHE A 252 6.76 6.17 6.06
CA PHE A 252 6.83 6.90 4.79
C PHE A 252 6.13 8.24 4.95
N ARG A 253 6.84 9.35 4.68
CA ARG A 253 6.30 10.70 4.87
C ARG A 253 6.57 11.55 3.65
N ALA A 254 5.56 12.27 3.18
CA ALA A 254 5.78 13.31 2.18
C ALA A 254 6.45 14.51 2.86
N ILE A 255 7.68 14.84 2.44
CA ILE A 255 8.38 16.05 2.89
C ILE A 255 7.72 17.28 2.28
N GLY A 256 7.30 17.20 1.02
CA GLY A 256 6.69 18.32 0.32
C GLY A 256 6.84 18.19 -1.18
N VAL A 257 6.17 19.10 -1.89
CA VAL A 257 6.27 19.20 -3.34
C VAL A 257 7.39 20.18 -3.71
N LEU A 258 8.31 19.75 -4.57
CA LEU A 258 9.44 20.57 -4.99
C LEU A 258 8.98 21.68 -5.94
N ARG A 259 9.33 22.93 -5.60
CA ARG A 259 9.00 24.14 -6.35
C ARG A 259 10.29 24.92 -6.60
N GLU A 260 10.89 24.69 -7.76
CA GLU A 260 12.12 25.35 -8.21
C GLU A 260 11.83 26.31 -9.38
N GLY A 261 12.34 27.54 -9.30
CA GLY A 261 12.26 28.53 -10.38
C GLY A 261 10.87 29.16 -10.60
N GLU A 262 10.74 29.91 -11.68
CA GLU A 262 9.51 30.64 -12.05
C GLU A 262 8.37 29.71 -12.51
N ASN A 263 8.70 28.50 -12.98
CA ASN A 263 7.74 27.47 -13.44
C ASN A 263 7.54 26.37 -12.39
N ALA A 264 7.26 26.76 -11.15
CA ALA A 264 7.05 25.87 -10.01
C ALA A 264 5.72 25.11 -10.09
N ASN A 265 5.63 24.16 -11.03
CA ASN A 265 4.41 23.43 -11.40
C ASN A 265 4.09 22.22 -10.50
N GLY A 266 4.90 21.96 -9.47
CA GLY A 266 4.61 20.93 -8.46
C GLY A 266 4.64 19.49 -9.00
N ARG A 267 5.49 19.26 -10.01
CA ARG A 267 5.62 17.97 -10.71
C ARG A 267 6.38 16.91 -9.91
N THR A 268 7.12 17.30 -8.88
CA THR A 268 7.93 16.39 -8.07
C THR A 268 7.46 16.36 -6.62
N LEU A 269 6.99 15.21 -6.15
CA LEU A 269 6.75 14.95 -4.74
C LEU A 269 8.00 14.33 -4.11
N VAL A 270 8.50 14.96 -3.05
CA VAL A 270 9.62 14.43 -2.27
C VAL A 270 9.06 13.74 -1.04
N MET A 271 9.36 12.46 -0.92
CA MET A 271 9.05 11.63 0.24
C MET A 271 10.34 11.21 0.94
N ALA A 272 10.23 10.90 2.22
CA ALA A 272 11.29 10.28 2.99
C ALA A 272 10.80 9.01 3.66
N PHE A 273 11.71 8.06 3.80
CA PHE A 273 11.49 6.82 4.51
C PHE A 273 12.69 6.48 5.37
N ARG A 274 12.45 5.84 6.51
CA ARG A 274 13.47 5.54 7.51
C ARG A 274 13.58 4.05 7.76
N TYR A 275 14.81 3.55 7.79
CA TYR A 275 15.13 2.17 8.16
C TYR A 275 16.37 2.15 9.06
N VAL A 276 16.65 1.00 9.65
CA VAL A 276 17.78 0.81 10.56
C VAL A 276 18.89 0.12 9.79
N ASP A 277 20.07 0.74 9.67
CA ASP A 277 21.21 0.08 9.05
C ASP A 277 21.83 -0.92 10.04
N SER A 278 21.72 -2.21 9.72
CA SER A 278 22.28 -3.30 10.53
C SER A 278 23.65 -3.79 10.07
N THR A 279 24.26 -3.19 9.04
CA THR A 279 25.53 -3.65 8.45
C THR A 279 26.76 -3.32 9.31
N GLN A 280 26.65 -2.47 10.32
CA GLN A 280 27.77 -2.13 11.22
C GLN A 280 28.01 -3.15 12.35
N LYS A 281 28.02 -4.46 12.05
CA LYS A 281 28.26 -5.52 13.05
C LYS A 281 29.69 -6.05 13.14
N ASP A 282 30.60 -5.61 12.27
CA ASP A 282 31.96 -6.20 12.19
C ASP A 282 33.07 -5.39 12.89
N GLY A 283 32.75 -4.60 13.92
CA GLY A 283 33.74 -3.89 14.73
C GLY A 283 33.49 -4.05 16.21
N LEU A 284 34.55 -4.30 16.98
CA LEU A 284 34.62 -4.65 18.41
C LEU A 284 34.03 -3.61 19.42
N VAL A 285 33.17 -2.70 18.97
CA VAL A 285 32.48 -1.72 19.80
C VAL A 285 31.01 -1.75 19.41
N SER A 286 30.14 -1.94 20.41
CA SER A 286 28.68 -1.90 20.30
C SER A 286 28.20 -0.65 19.55
N ALA A 287 28.16 -0.71 18.22
CA ALA A 287 27.61 0.32 17.38
C ALA A 287 26.09 0.19 17.50
N LYS A 288 25.48 1.17 18.17
CA LYS A 288 24.02 1.23 18.27
C LYS A 288 23.43 1.22 16.86
N PRO A 289 22.28 0.55 16.64
CA PRO A 289 21.61 0.59 15.35
C PRO A 289 21.40 2.05 14.92
N LYS A 290 21.87 2.41 13.72
CA LYS A 290 21.75 3.78 13.20
C LYS A 290 20.52 3.88 12.31
N ASP A 291 19.62 4.80 12.64
CA ASP A 291 18.53 5.19 11.76
C ASP A 291 19.08 5.91 10.53
N VAL A 292 18.76 5.39 9.34
CA VAL A 292 19.07 6.00 8.05
C VAL A 292 17.77 6.48 7.43
N THR A 293 17.76 7.74 6.99
CA THR A 293 16.61 8.34 6.29
C THR A 293 16.98 8.57 4.83
N GLU A 294 16.30 7.92 3.91
CA GLU A 294 16.49 8.09 2.47
C GLU A 294 15.30 8.86 1.87
N LEU A 295 15.50 9.36 0.65
CA LEU A 295 14.52 10.13 -0.11
C LEU A 295 13.97 9.30 -1.27
N LEU A 296 12.69 9.52 -1.56
CA LEU A 296 11.97 8.97 -2.70
C LEU A 296 11.33 10.14 -3.45
N PHE A 297 11.65 10.29 -4.73
CA PHE A 297 11.14 11.34 -5.60
C PHE A 297 10.16 10.72 -6.58
N LEU A 298 8.90 11.16 -6.51
CA LEU A 298 7.88 10.83 -7.48
C LEU A 298 7.78 12.01 -8.44
N HIS A 299 8.03 11.79 -9.72
CA HIS A 299 8.19 12.86 -10.70
C HIS A 299 7.26 12.64 -11.90
N LEU A 300 6.40 13.62 -12.18
CA LEU A 300 5.59 13.66 -13.39
C LEU A 300 6.45 14.21 -14.51
N SER A 301 6.71 13.40 -15.55
CA SER A 301 7.44 13.83 -16.74
C SER A 301 6.67 14.94 -17.48
N GLU A 302 7.35 15.74 -18.29
CA GLU A 302 6.72 16.72 -19.17
C GLU A 302 5.87 16.01 -20.23
N SER A 303 4.63 15.70 -19.87
CA SER A 303 3.66 15.13 -20.81
C SER A 303 3.06 16.25 -21.65
N SER A 304 2.92 16.00 -22.96
CA SER A 304 1.99 16.78 -23.78
C SER A 304 0.59 16.70 -23.17
N SER A 305 -0.12 17.82 -23.15
CA SER A 305 -1.43 18.00 -22.48
C SER A 305 -2.50 16.96 -22.85
N ASP A 306 -2.28 16.20 -23.93
CA ASP A 306 -3.19 15.21 -24.49
C ASP A 306 -3.05 13.78 -23.96
N LYS A 307 -2.01 13.47 -23.18
CA LYS A 307 -1.80 12.13 -22.61
C LYS A 307 -1.97 12.13 -21.09
N LEU A 308 -2.32 10.97 -20.53
CA LEU A 308 -2.24 10.78 -19.07
C LEU A 308 -0.79 11.03 -18.61
N PRO A 309 -0.60 11.62 -17.42
CA PRO A 309 0.73 11.96 -16.94
C PRO A 309 1.58 10.69 -16.78
N LYS A 310 2.83 10.76 -17.22
CA LYS A 310 3.80 9.68 -17.03
C LYS A 310 4.53 9.90 -15.72
N LEU A 311 4.56 8.87 -14.89
CA LEU A 311 5.24 8.88 -13.60
C LEU A 311 6.61 8.20 -13.70
N GLU A 312 7.65 8.92 -13.30
CA GLU A 312 9.01 8.42 -13.11
C GLU A 312 9.32 8.45 -11.61
N VAL A 313 10.06 7.46 -11.12
CA VAL A 313 10.39 7.35 -9.70
C VAL A 313 11.88 7.24 -9.50
N PHE A 314 12.39 8.00 -8.53
CA PHE A 314 13.80 7.97 -8.14
C PHE A 314 13.91 7.78 -6.64
N ALA A 315 14.93 7.07 -6.18
CA ALA A 315 15.17 6.86 -4.75
C ALA A 315 16.65 6.98 -4.41
N THR A 316 16.95 7.51 -3.24
CA THR A 316 18.32 7.60 -2.76
C THR A 316 18.73 6.36 -1.97
N THR A 317 20.02 6.03 -2.00
CA THR A 317 20.61 5.01 -1.14
C THR A 317 21.98 5.43 -0.62
N ASN A 318 22.54 4.61 0.28
CA ASN A 318 23.87 4.76 0.85
C ASN A 318 24.02 6.11 1.57
N SER A 319 23.06 6.43 2.44
CA SER A 319 22.98 7.71 3.15
C SER A 319 22.87 8.91 2.21
N ARG A 320 22.08 8.77 1.13
CA ARG A 320 21.89 9.76 0.07
C ARG A 320 23.16 10.08 -0.73
N GLN A 321 24.01 9.10 -0.99
CA GLN A 321 25.16 9.26 -1.89
C GLN A 321 24.82 8.96 -3.35
N ASN A 322 23.83 8.11 -3.57
CA ASN A 322 23.41 7.67 -4.90
C ASN A 322 21.93 7.97 -5.12
N LEU A 323 21.57 8.42 -6.31
CA LEU A 323 20.21 8.49 -6.81
C LEU A 323 20.00 7.38 -7.85
N HIS A 324 18.98 6.56 -7.62
CA HIS A 324 18.59 5.47 -8.49
C HIS A 324 17.31 5.86 -9.21
N ARG A 325 17.25 5.65 -10.52
CA ARG A 325 15.98 5.63 -11.24
C ARG A 325 15.37 4.25 -11.12
N LEU A 326 14.14 4.15 -10.64
CA LEU A 326 13.49 2.87 -10.42
C LEU A 326 12.81 2.36 -11.70
N VAL A 327 12.86 1.04 -11.90
CA VAL A 327 12.16 0.38 -13.01
C VAL A 327 10.66 0.41 -12.77
N THR A 328 9.98 1.29 -13.52
CA THR A 328 8.52 1.48 -13.53
C THR A 328 7.90 1.21 -14.90
N ALA A 329 8.66 0.60 -15.82
CA ALA A 329 8.37 0.51 -17.26
C ALA A 329 7.13 -0.34 -17.64
N ALA A 330 6.57 -1.12 -16.72
CA ALA A 330 5.34 -1.87 -17.00
C ALA A 330 4.13 -0.92 -17.10
N GLU A 331 3.14 -1.25 -17.94
CA GLU A 331 1.82 -0.57 -17.98
C GLU A 331 1.12 -0.54 -16.60
N SER A 332 1.60 -1.35 -15.67
CA SER A 332 1.20 -1.39 -14.27
C SER A 332 2.35 -1.87 -13.39
N VAL A 333 2.91 -0.99 -12.55
CA VAL A 333 3.91 -1.38 -11.53
C VAL A 333 3.36 -2.44 -10.56
N ILE A 334 2.04 -2.50 -10.41
CA ILE A 334 1.31 -3.47 -9.57
C ILE A 334 1.36 -4.90 -10.16
N GLN A 335 1.40 -5.05 -11.49
CA GLN A 335 1.37 -6.36 -12.15
C GLN A 335 2.76 -6.95 -12.35
N ASP A 336 3.80 -6.22 -11.98
CA ASP A 336 5.17 -6.68 -12.14
C ASP A 336 5.44 -7.90 -11.24
N PRO A 337 6.04 -8.99 -11.76
CA PRO A 337 6.35 -10.17 -10.96
C PRO A 337 7.36 -9.90 -9.85
N LEU A 338 8.13 -8.81 -9.90
CA LEU A 338 9.09 -8.44 -8.87
C LEU A 338 8.74 -7.05 -8.29
N PRO A 339 8.94 -6.82 -6.99
CA PRO A 339 8.71 -5.51 -6.40
C PRO A 339 9.72 -4.49 -6.92
N THR A 340 9.32 -3.22 -6.97
CA THR A 340 10.25 -2.12 -7.28
C THR A 340 11.28 -1.91 -6.16
N ILE A 341 10.84 -2.10 -4.91
CA ILE A 341 11.64 -1.97 -3.70
C ILE A 341 11.48 -3.28 -2.90
N SER A 342 12.56 -3.99 -2.64
CA SER A 342 12.58 -5.08 -1.65
C SER A 342 13.11 -4.53 -0.33
N ALA A 343 12.32 -4.61 0.73
CA ALA A 343 12.71 -4.21 2.07
C ALA A 343 13.00 -5.44 2.92
N SER A 344 14.23 -5.52 3.44
CA SER A 344 14.64 -6.58 4.36
C SER A 344 14.15 -6.25 5.76
N ILE A 345 13.51 -7.21 6.41
CA ILE A 345 12.96 -7.06 7.76
C ILE A 345 13.51 -8.10 8.72
N ARG A 346 13.63 -7.69 9.99
CA ARG A 346 13.85 -8.56 11.13
C ARG A 346 12.73 -8.35 12.14
N PHE A 347 12.35 -9.40 12.84
CA PHE A 347 11.45 -9.31 13.99
C PHE A 347 12.27 -9.33 15.27
N ASP A 348 12.17 -8.27 16.08
CA ASP A 348 12.89 -8.18 17.35
C ASP A 348 12.15 -8.89 18.49
N SER A 349 10.86 -9.19 18.32
CA SER A 349 10.05 -9.87 19.32
C SER A 349 8.99 -10.76 18.67
N PHE A 350 8.44 -11.70 19.45
CA PHE A 350 7.31 -12.52 19.05
C PHE A 350 6.28 -12.55 20.20
N ILE A 351 4.99 -12.59 19.86
CA ILE A 351 3.88 -12.76 20.80
C ILE A 351 3.25 -14.15 20.63
N LEU A 352 2.33 -14.52 21.52
CA LEU A 352 1.64 -15.81 21.52
C LEU A 352 2.61 -17.00 21.49
N MET A 353 3.48 -17.08 22.51
CA MET A 353 4.46 -18.17 22.67
C MET A 353 5.43 -18.33 21.49
N GLY A 354 5.74 -17.23 20.78
CA GLY A 354 6.64 -17.26 19.63
C GLY A 354 5.95 -17.48 18.28
N LEU A 355 4.63 -17.63 18.25
CA LEU A 355 3.92 -17.96 17.01
C LEU A 355 3.75 -16.75 16.09
N TYR A 356 3.65 -15.53 16.66
CA TYR A 356 3.33 -14.34 15.88
C TYR A 356 4.44 -13.29 15.97
N PRO A 357 4.98 -12.81 14.84
CA PRO A 357 6.01 -11.79 14.87
C PRO A 357 5.47 -10.46 15.41
N ALA A 358 6.29 -9.76 16.19
CA ALA A 358 5.99 -8.46 16.74
C ALA A 358 7.14 -7.49 16.50
N LYS A 359 6.80 -6.23 16.19
CA LYS A 359 7.74 -5.12 15.95
C LYS A 359 8.75 -5.43 14.82
N PRO A 360 8.31 -5.43 13.55
CA PRO A 360 9.22 -5.52 12.42
C PRO A 360 10.14 -4.30 12.38
N VAL A 361 11.42 -4.56 12.16
CA VAL A 361 12.43 -3.54 11.91
C VAL A 361 12.92 -3.73 10.48
N VAL A 362 12.80 -2.69 9.66
CA VAL A 362 13.41 -2.68 8.33
C VAL A 362 14.90 -2.50 8.50
N THR A 363 15.68 -3.49 8.08
CA THR A 363 17.14 -3.56 8.24
C THR A 363 17.91 -3.18 6.98
N GLY A 364 17.23 -3.12 5.83
CA GLY A 364 17.83 -2.75 4.57
C GLY A 364 16.82 -2.61 3.46
N ILE A 365 17.26 -2.00 2.36
CA ILE A 365 16.47 -1.82 1.15
C ILE A 365 17.29 -2.25 -0.06
N ARG A 366 16.64 -2.87 -1.04
CA ARG A 366 17.18 -3.14 -2.36
C ARG A 366 16.26 -2.52 -3.39
N LEU A 367 16.84 -1.74 -4.28
CA LEU A 367 16.12 -1.02 -5.31
C LEU A 367 16.32 -1.72 -6.65
N ARG A 368 15.23 -1.94 -7.38
CA ARG A 368 15.31 -2.36 -8.77
C ARG A 368 15.50 -1.13 -9.65
N SER A 369 16.76 -0.84 -9.95
CA SER A 369 17.18 0.38 -10.64
C SER A 369 17.42 0.15 -12.13
N SER A 370 17.02 1.10 -12.98
CA SER A 370 17.40 1.17 -14.40
C SER A 370 18.64 2.04 -14.64
N GLY A 371 19.08 2.82 -13.64
CA GLY A 371 20.23 3.70 -13.76
C GLY A 371 20.59 4.35 -12.43
N VAL A 372 21.87 4.67 -12.25
CA VAL A 372 22.40 5.26 -11.01
C VAL A 372 23.27 6.47 -11.34
N ILE A 373 23.11 7.53 -10.56
CA ILE A 373 23.95 8.72 -10.59
C ILE A 373 24.34 9.13 -9.17
N SER A 374 25.57 9.64 -8.97
CA SER A 374 25.98 10.13 -7.66
C SER A 374 25.35 11.48 -7.33
N ILE A 375 24.99 11.69 -6.06
CA ILE A 375 24.48 12.97 -5.58
C ILE A 375 25.52 14.08 -5.74
N ASP A 376 26.81 13.78 -5.56
CA ASP A 376 27.88 14.77 -5.82
C ASP A 376 27.86 15.29 -7.25
N THR A 377 27.53 14.43 -8.22
CA THR A 377 27.38 14.85 -9.63
C THR A 377 26.15 15.74 -9.80
N ILE A 378 25.02 15.36 -9.21
CA ILE A 378 23.80 16.17 -9.21
C ILE A 378 24.07 17.54 -8.62
N MET A 379 24.69 17.60 -7.44
CA MET A 379 25.02 18.84 -6.73
C MET A 379 25.91 19.75 -7.58
N LYS A 380 26.92 19.18 -8.26
CA LYS A 380 27.74 19.94 -9.22
C LYS A 380 26.90 20.47 -10.39
N LEU A 381 25.99 19.69 -10.94
CA LEU A 381 25.15 20.15 -12.06
C LEU A 381 24.11 21.21 -11.64
N THR A 382 23.58 21.14 -10.41
CA THR A 382 22.57 22.09 -9.91
C THR A 382 23.17 23.36 -9.31
N GLN A 383 24.38 23.31 -8.73
CA GLN A 383 24.94 24.42 -7.95
C GLN A 383 26.08 25.19 -8.65
N THR A 384 26.75 24.58 -9.64
CA THR A 384 27.89 25.21 -10.32
C THR A 384 27.42 26.00 -11.55
N GLY A 385 27.79 27.28 -11.63
CA GLY A 385 27.41 28.20 -12.73
C GLY A 385 26.77 29.50 -12.24
N SER A 386 26.55 30.44 -13.17
CA SER A 386 25.70 31.62 -12.95
C SER A 386 24.27 31.18 -12.62
N GLU A 387 23.49 31.93 -11.84
CA GLU A 387 22.09 31.59 -11.53
C GLU A 387 21.25 31.29 -12.79
N LYS A 388 21.59 31.91 -13.92
CA LYS A 388 20.93 31.71 -15.21
C LYS A 388 21.29 30.40 -15.92
N ASP A 389 22.44 29.81 -15.57
CA ASP A 389 22.97 28.60 -16.20
C ASP A 389 22.73 27.34 -15.34
N ARG A 390 22.19 27.51 -14.13
CA ARG A 390 21.89 26.39 -13.22
C ARG A 390 20.72 25.59 -13.75
N VAL A 391 20.95 24.30 -13.96
CA VAL A 391 19.89 23.36 -14.32
C VAL A 391 19.07 23.05 -13.07
N SER A 392 17.74 23.16 -13.15
CA SER A 392 16.87 22.76 -12.05
C SER A 392 16.97 21.26 -11.78
N PHE A 393 16.75 20.84 -10.54
CA PHE A 393 16.78 19.41 -10.20
C PHE A 393 15.67 18.65 -10.97
N GLN A 394 14.51 19.27 -11.18
CA GLN A 394 13.43 18.68 -11.98
C GLN A 394 13.87 18.42 -13.43
N SER A 395 14.58 19.37 -14.05
CA SER A 395 15.13 19.19 -15.40
C SER A 395 16.19 18.09 -15.45
N LEU A 396 16.99 17.91 -14.39
CA LEU A 396 17.93 16.79 -14.29
C LEU A 396 17.21 15.45 -14.19
N LEU A 397 16.09 15.36 -13.45
CA LEU A 397 15.27 14.15 -13.39
C LEU A 397 14.69 13.79 -14.77
N ASP A 398 14.19 14.78 -15.51
CA ASP A 398 13.69 14.59 -16.88
C ASP A 398 14.81 14.07 -17.80
N GLN A 399 16.00 14.69 -17.79
CA GLN A 399 17.15 14.25 -18.59
C GLN A 399 17.62 12.84 -18.20
N PHE A 400 17.69 12.56 -16.89
CA PHE A 400 18.11 11.25 -16.41
C PHE A 400 17.12 10.16 -16.83
N ALA A 401 15.82 10.44 -16.80
CA ALA A 401 14.79 9.54 -17.30
C ALA A 401 14.92 9.28 -18.82
N ILE A 402 15.23 10.31 -19.61
CA ILE A 402 15.41 10.17 -21.07
C ILE A 402 16.63 9.28 -21.38
N ILE A 403 17.78 9.55 -20.76
CA ILE A 403 19.04 8.85 -21.04
C ILE A 403 18.94 7.35 -20.69
N THR A 404 18.27 7.03 -19.60
CA THR A 404 18.15 5.65 -19.09
C THR A 404 16.96 4.89 -19.68
N ASN A 405 16.18 5.50 -20.57
CA ASN A 405 15.14 4.83 -21.36
C ASN A 405 15.64 4.35 -22.74
N GLY A 406 16.91 4.62 -23.07
CA GLY A 406 17.55 4.27 -24.35
C GLY A 406 17.91 2.80 -24.50
#